data_AF-A0A2V8Q0B3-F1
#
_entry.id   AF-A0A2V8Q0B3-F1
#
_cell.length_a   1.000
_cell.length_b   1.000
_cell.length_c   1.000
_cell.angle_alpha   90.00
_cell.angle_beta   90.00
_cell.angle_gamma   90.00
#
_symmetry.space_group_name_H-M   'P 1'
#
loop_
_entity.id
_entity.type
_entity.pdbx_description
1 polymer ?
#
loop_
_entity_poly.entity_id
_entity_poly.type
_entity_poly.pdbx_seq_one_letter_code
_entity_poly.pdbx_strand_id
1 'polypeptide(L)'
;MSRYSFRVLVLIIFITTSALAQQSIPELRKTALKSSVPSDEIIRLDINKDGKPDILERWWNGKRVRWLDENGDMRSTDTRGDQVGDVLQIDKNGDGVYDGPNDINVKWADNDRDGRADLEAFVTQSPEWGPTKWNAAESHWMIYIDVDKDGVLGWLDWTKFDFGNDNWGYTGLTDWLPDYNGNSIFLKVHRPPQSLPDPRLNWENPFAFFDFDNDGVSEMAMRWLDPVPPLENDKTNLTGVLNEAFVTFDLDNDSTKGNETDYDMSLRGVGGDGIPYRSMVHSYPALKGDPRFNDCFQWNNWRQIDELMYMPHEKSYDSFFSAGWKTMYLVFDEDDDDHRWERVEMYYPMHGFGGVKDIDIYSVKRWRRSNYAEQAMVAEGEKPGLSGHPQADSLGDRGEFDEDNSGNGKLYVGVFDRKLHLAGAEWGAWTVDKNAEFHGGVKTPSPKPLATRVEEVVKYTDTDNNGFLDTVEYDYDGDRKVDLKVSLLDYKSAQNPHPDVATLIDTHGVGWKGLNELFTKISNQSFQEGLDVYRAAWRKGLTTPEIDQLASASAIGERYDHGYWLKEKIFREIRRRLRDLKQSQPALENLEKDLIRLYYLGEFEAYARKISEVPGR
;
A
#
# COMPACT_ATOMS: atom_id res chain seq x y z
N MET A 1 -57.60 -43.63 -88.74
CA MET A 1 -58.41 -43.56 -87.51
C MET A 1 -57.48 -43.72 -86.32
N SER A 2 -57.50 -42.74 -85.40
CA SER A 2 -57.29 -42.89 -83.93
C SER A 2 -56.01 -43.58 -83.42
N ARG A 3 -55.24 -43.11 -82.44
CA ARG A 3 -55.20 -41.94 -81.55
C ARG A 3 -53.83 -42.03 -80.86
N TYR A 4 -53.13 -40.92 -80.71
CA TYR A 4 -52.05 -40.77 -79.73
C TYR A 4 -52.67 -40.62 -78.34
N SER A 5 -52.17 -41.34 -77.33
CA SER A 5 -52.28 -40.93 -75.92
C SER A 5 -51.14 -41.49 -75.09
N PHE A 6 -50.44 -40.53 -74.48
CA PHE A 6 -49.40 -40.60 -73.47
C PHE A 6 -49.61 -41.67 -72.37
N ARG A 7 -48.54 -42.38 -72.02
CA ARG A 7 -48.39 -43.02 -70.70
C ARG A 7 -47.50 -42.12 -69.84
N VAL A 8 -48.08 -41.53 -68.79
CA VAL A 8 -47.36 -40.82 -67.74
C VAL A 8 -46.73 -41.87 -66.82
N LEU A 9 -45.40 -41.88 -66.75
CA LEU A 9 -44.65 -42.63 -65.74
C LEU A 9 -44.50 -41.70 -64.52
N VAL A 10 -45.21 -42.00 -63.43
CA VAL A 10 -45.02 -41.31 -62.14
C VAL A 10 -43.77 -41.90 -61.49
N LEU A 11 -42.69 -41.12 -61.48
CA LEU A 11 -41.46 -41.41 -60.73
C LEU A 11 -41.70 -40.98 -59.27
N ILE A 12 -41.94 -41.93 -58.37
CA ILE A 12 -41.96 -41.67 -56.92
C ILE A 12 -40.50 -41.62 -56.46
N ILE A 13 -39.99 -40.41 -56.24
CA ILE A 13 -38.69 -40.18 -55.60
C ILE A 13 -38.92 -40.35 -54.09
N PHE A 14 -38.39 -41.43 -53.50
CA PHE A 14 -38.18 -41.50 -52.07
C PHE A 14 -37.02 -40.57 -51.71
N ILE A 15 -37.33 -39.39 -51.20
CA ILE A 15 -36.36 -38.55 -50.50
C ILE A 15 -36.19 -39.17 -49.11
N THR A 16 -35.19 -40.01 -48.94
CA THR A 16 -34.68 -40.34 -47.60
C THR A 16 -33.99 -39.09 -47.08
N THR A 17 -34.70 -38.31 -46.24
CA THR A 17 -34.10 -37.28 -45.42
C THR A 17 -33.14 -37.96 -44.45
N SER A 18 -31.87 -38.04 -44.83
CA SER A 18 -30.79 -38.25 -43.87
C SER A 18 -30.73 -36.96 -43.06
N ALA A 19 -31.46 -36.91 -41.95
CA ALA A 19 -31.20 -35.93 -40.90
C ALA A 19 -29.81 -36.26 -40.35
N LEU A 20 -28.77 -35.73 -40.99
CA LEU A 20 -27.50 -35.51 -40.30
C LEU A 20 -27.88 -34.59 -39.14
N ALA A 21 -27.97 -35.17 -37.94
CA ALA A 21 -27.89 -34.40 -36.72
C ALA A 21 -26.57 -33.64 -36.80
N GLN A 22 -26.65 -32.37 -37.19
CA GLN A 22 -25.56 -31.44 -36.96
C GLN A 22 -25.49 -31.35 -35.44
N GLN A 23 -24.59 -32.15 -34.86
CA GLN A 23 -24.29 -32.14 -33.45
C GLN A 23 -23.93 -30.69 -33.16
N SER A 24 -24.85 -29.95 -32.55
CA SER A 24 -24.61 -28.56 -32.17
C SER A 24 -23.35 -28.60 -31.33
N ILE A 25 -22.32 -27.85 -31.74
CA ILE A 25 -21.16 -27.60 -30.90
C ILE A 25 -21.74 -27.17 -29.55
N PRO A 26 -21.42 -27.87 -28.45
CA PRO A 26 -21.92 -27.48 -27.13
C PRO A 26 -21.61 -26.00 -26.94
N GLU A 27 -22.54 -25.22 -26.42
CA GLU A 27 -22.25 -23.85 -26.01
C GLU A 27 -21.25 -23.95 -24.85
N LEU A 28 -19.95 -23.87 -25.15
CA LEU A 28 -18.86 -24.22 -24.22
C LEU A 28 -18.77 -23.29 -23.02
N ARG A 29 -19.56 -22.22 -22.97
CA ARG A 29 -19.75 -21.38 -21.78
C ARG A 29 -20.81 -21.88 -20.82
N LYS A 30 -21.77 -22.68 -21.28
CA LYS A 30 -22.80 -23.25 -20.41
C LYS A 30 -22.28 -24.48 -19.68
N THR A 31 -22.72 -24.62 -18.45
CA THR A 31 -22.46 -25.81 -17.63
C THR A 31 -22.91 -27.08 -18.34
N ALA A 32 -22.05 -28.10 -18.31
CA ALA A 32 -22.39 -29.45 -18.75
C ALA A 32 -22.96 -30.31 -17.60
N LEU A 33 -22.98 -29.78 -16.37
CA LEU A 33 -23.60 -30.45 -15.23
C LEU A 33 -25.11 -30.52 -15.41
N LYS A 34 -25.70 -31.67 -15.07
CA LYS A 34 -27.14 -31.87 -15.20
C LYS A 34 -27.88 -31.32 -13.99
N SER A 35 -27.21 -31.32 -12.84
CA SER A 35 -27.79 -30.84 -11.60
C SER A 35 -27.74 -29.32 -11.49
N SER A 36 -28.88 -28.71 -11.14
CA SER A 36 -28.95 -27.30 -10.77
C SER A 36 -28.57 -27.03 -9.31
N VAL A 37 -28.35 -28.09 -8.52
CA VAL A 37 -27.96 -28.05 -7.09
C VAL A 37 -26.67 -28.85 -6.84
N PRO A 38 -25.94 -28.61 -5.74
CA PRO A 38 -24.72 -29.36 -5.40
C PRO A 38 -24.89 -30.88 -5.51
N SER A 39 -23.93 -31.54 -6.17
CA SER A 39 -23.92 -32.99 -6.38
C SER A 39 -22.49 -33.51 -6.59
N ASP A 40 -22.29 -34.83 -6.48
CA ASP A 40 -20.99 -35.48 -6.70
C ASP A 40 -20.69 -35.74 -8.19
N GLU A 41 -21.46 -35.15 -9.11
CA GLU A 41 -21.26 -35.28 -10.55
C GLU A 41 -19.91 -34.66 -10.97
N ILE A 42 -19.13 -35.40 -11.76
CA ILE A 42 -17.91 -34.93 -12.41
C ILE A 42 -18.06 -35.20 -13.90
N ILE A 43 -18.07 -34.12 -14.69
CA ILE A 43 -18.10 -34.16 -16.14
C ILE A 43 -16.68 -33.98 -16.67
N ARG A 44 -16.34 -34.76 -17.70
CA ARG A 44 -15.09 -34.66 -18.43
C ARG A 44 -15.42 -34.53 -19.91
N LEU A 45 -14.96 -33.46 -20.53
CA LEU A 45 -15.20 -33.18 -21.95
C LEU A 45 -13.88 -33.30 -22.70
N ASP A 46 -13.87 -34.14 -23.73
CA ASP A 46 -12.82 -34.21 -24.75
C ASP A 46 -13.33 -33.40 -25.95
N ILE A 47 -12.95 -32.11 -25.98
CA ILE A 47 -13.45 -31.16 -26.98
C ILE A 47 -12.67 -31.27 -28.30
N ASN A 48 -11.42 -31.73 -28.23
CA ASN A 48 -10.53 -31.85 -29.39
C ASN A 48 -10.58 -33.27 -30.04
N LYS A 49 -11.17 -34.25 -29.34
CA LYS A 49 -11.33 -35.67 -29.72
C LYS A 49 -10.04 -36.49 -29.78
N ASP A 50 -9.07 -36.20 -28.91
CA ASP A 50 -7.80 -36.93 -28.80
C ASP A 50 -7.85 -38.11 -27.82
N GLY A 51 -8.97 -38.30 -27.13
CA GLY A 51 -9.19 -39.38 -26.17
C GLY A 51 -8.79 -39.01 -24.73
N LYS A 52 -8.35 -37.78 -24.47
CA LYS A 52 -8.12 -37.24 -23.12
C LYS A 52 -9.17 -36.19 -22.75
N PRO A 53 -9.50 -36.05 -21.45
CA PRO A 53 -10.28 -34.90 -20.99
C PRO A 53 -9.52 -33.59 -21.24
N ASP A 54 -10.17 -32.60 -21.86
CA ASP A 54 -9.68 -31.23 -21.99
C ASP A 54 -10.33 -30.30 -20.93
N ILE A 55 -11.57 -30.61 -20.52
CA ILE A 55 -12.31 -29.83 -19.50
C ILE A 55 -12.83 -30.80 -18.44
N LEU A 56 -12.61 -30.45 -17.17
CA LEU A 56 -13.23 -31.12 -16.02
C LEU A 56 -14.15 -30.15 -15.30
N GLU A 57 -15.42 -30.52 -15.14
CA GLU A 57 -16.43 -29.71 -14.49
C GLU A 57 -17.11 -30.46 -13.33
N ARG A 58 -17.36 -29.77 -12.22
CA ARG A 58 -18.01 -30.33 -11.03
C ARG A 58 -18.62 -29.27 -10.12
N TRP A 59 -19.36 -29.73 -9.12
CA TRP A 59 -19.63 -28.91 -7.94
C TRP A 59 -18.44 -28.94 -6.97
N TRP A 60 -18.11 -27.78 -6.41
CA TRP A 60 -17.13 -27.62 -5.33
C TRP A 60 -17.59 -26.52 -4.38
N ASN A 61 -17.74 -26.85 -3.10
CA ASN A 61 -18.13 -25.92 -2.04
C ASN A 61 -19.38 -25.08 -2.38
N GLY A 62 -20.38 -25.72 -3.00
CA GLY A 62 -21.65 -25.09 -3.32
C GLY A 62 -21.67 -24.26 -4.62
N LYS A 63 -20.56 -24.18 -5.35
CA LYS A 63 -20.47 -23.52 -6.67
C LYS A 63 -20.18 -24.52 -7.77
N ARG A 64 -20.54 -24.18 -9.02
CA ARG A 64 -20.07 -24.92 -10.20
C ARG A 64 -18.70 -24.37 -10.56
N VAL A 65 -17.77 -25.27 -10.82
CA VAL A 65 -16.39 -24.96 -11.16
C VAL A 65 -15.94 -25.85 -12.29
N ARG A 66 -15.02 -25.34 -13.11
CA ARG A 66 -14.34 -26.15 -14.12
C ARG A 66 -12.88 -25.78 -14.30
N TRP A 67 -12.10 -26.76 -14.69
CA TRP A 67 -10.70 -26.63 -15.09
C TRP A 67 -10.59 -26.83 -16.59
N LEU A 68 -9.81 -25.97 -17.24
CA LEU A 68 -9.42 -26.07 -18.65
C LEU A 68 -7.96 -26.53 -18.67
N ASP A 69 -7.71 -27.71 -19.23
CA ASP A 69 -6.40 -28.38 -19.30
C ASP A 69 -5.52 -27.76 -20.38
N GLU A 70 -4.83 -26.66 -20.07
CA GLU A 70 -4.00 -25.95 -21.05
C GLU A 70 -2.59 -26.55 -21.20
N ASN A 71 -2.11 -27.32 -20.20
CA ASN A 71 -0.81 -27.99 -20.25
C ASN A 71 -0.91 -29.45 -20.78
N GLY A 72 -2.13 -30.02 -20.89
CA GLY A 72 -2.41 -31.31 -21.51
C GLY A 72 -2.13 -32.52 -20.61
N ASP A 73 -2.09 -32.31 -19.29
CA ASP A 73 -1.68 -33.30 -18.31
C ASP A 73 -2.84 -33.96 -17.54
N MET A 74 -4.07 -33.49 -17.77
CA MET A 74 -5.28 -33.98 -17.12
C MET A 74 -5.55 -35.45 -17.44
N ARG A 75 -5.81 -36.24 -16.40
CA ARG A 75 -6.10 -37.68 -16.50
C ARG A 75 -7.59 -37.94 -16.29
N SER A 76 -8.06 -39.04 -16.88
CA SER A 76 -9.45 -39.49 -16.73
C SER A 76 -9.86 -39.80 -15.28
N THR A 77 -8.89 -40.02 -14.39
CA THR A 77 -9.10 -40.28 -12.96
C THR A 77 -9.15 -39.02 -12.11
N ASP A 78 -8.71 -37.88 -12.64
CA ASP A 78 -8.57 -36.67 -11.84
C ASP A 78 -9.94 -36.11 -11.49
N THR A 79 -10.04 -35.47 -10.34
CA THR A 79 -11.31 -34.90 -9.83
C THR A 79 -11.31 -33.38 -9.79
N ARG A 80 -10.18 -32.76 -10.17
CA ARG A 80 -9.89 -31.34 -10.35
C ARG A 80 -8.69 -31.23 -11.30
N GLY A 81 -8.50 -30.08 -11.93
CA GLY A 81 -7.24 -29.73 -12.59
C GLY A 81 -6.18 -29.29 -11.57
N ASP A 82 -5.03 -28.88 -12.07
CA ASP A 82 -3.88 -28.46 -11.26
C ASP A 82 -3.82 -26.93 -11.07
N GLN A 83 -2.79 -26.47 -10.36
CA GLN A 83 -2.47 -25.05 -10.15
C GLN A 83 -1.09 -24.71 -10.76
N VAL A 84 -0.78 -25.32 -11.90
CA VAL A 84 0.52 -25.18 -12.58
C VAL A 84 0.32 -24.59 -13.97
N GLY A 85 -0.59 -25.18 -14.76
CA GLY A 85 -0.84 -24.76 -16.14
C GLY A 85 -2.30 -24.54 -16.49
N ASP A 86 -3.22 -24.87 -15.58
CA ASP A 86 -4.65 -24.86 -15.86
C ASP A 86 -5.31 -23.49 -15.67
N VAL A 87 -6.54 -23.38 -16.21
CA VAL A 87 -7.46 -22.29 -15.90
C VAL A 87 -8.66 -22.81 -15.12
N LEU A 88 -8.91 -22.23 -13.95
CA LEU A 88 -10.13 -22.43 -13.18
C LEU A 88 -11.16 -21.36 -13.54
N GLN A 89 -12.38 -21.78 -13.85
CA GLN A 89 -13.54 -20.88 -13.97
C GLN A 89 -14.59 -21.24 -12.91
N ILE A 90 -15.12 -20.22 -12.24
CA ILE A 90 -16.09 -20.35 -11.15
C ILE A 90 -17.36 -19.60 -11.53
N ASP A 91 -18.48 -20.33 -11.64
CA ASP A 91 -19.83 -19.76 -11.75
C ASP A 91 -20.25 -19.26 -10.36
N LYS A 92 -19.86 -18.03 -10.03
CA LYS A 92 -20.05 -17.46 -8.68
C LYS A 92 -21.53 -17.12 -8.48
N ASN A 93 -22.20 -16.63 -9.53
CA ASN A 93 -23.58 -16.15 -9.46
C ASN A 93 -24.63 -17.30 -9.53
N GLY A 94 -24.23 -18.48 -10.00
CA GLY A 94 -25.04 -19.70 -10.08
C GLY A 94 -25.94 -19.79 -11.32
N ASP A 95 -25.76 -18.94 -12.33
CA ASP A 95 -26.62 -18.87 -13.52
C ASP A 95 -26.36 -20.00 -14.55
N GLY A 96 -25.29 -20.77 -14.36
CA GLY A 96 -24.91 -21.90 -15.21
C GLY A 96 -24.15 -21.49 -16.46
N VAL A 97 -23.67 -20.25 -16.55
CA VAL A 97 -22.81 -19.73 -17.61
C VAL A 97 -21.49 -19.28 -16.97
N TYR A 98 -20.36 -19.75 -17.50
CA TYR A 98 -19.04 -19.33 -17.04
C TYR A 98 -18.53 -18.08 -17.79
N ASP A 99 -17.55 -17.40 -17.18
CA ASP A 99 -16.95 -16.14 -17.66
C ASP A 99 -18.01 -15.06 -17.95
N GLY A 100 -19.06 -15.06 -17.12
CA GLY A 100 -20.09 -14.04 -17.12
C GLY A 100 -19.86 -12.99 -16.02
N PRO A 101 -20.75 -11.98 -15.97
CA PRO A 101 -20.69 -10.99 -14.90
C PRO A 101 -20.83 -11.65 -13.51
N ASN A 102 -19.99 -11.20 -12.57
CA ASN A 102 -19.75 -11.74 -11.23
C ASN A 102 -19.00 -13.07 -11.15
N ASP A 103 -18.59 -13.68 -12.26
CA ASP A 103 -17.76 -14.88 -12.23
C ASP A 103 -16.29 -14.57 -11.99
N ILE A 104 -15.53 -15.63 -11.71
CA ILE A 104 -14.09 -15.58 -11.47
C ILE A 104 -13.39 -16.51 -12.46
N ASN A 105 -12.32 -16.03 -13.08
CA ASN A 105 -11.33 -16.88 -13.73
C ASN A 105 -9.99 -16.75 -13.02
N VAL A 106 -9.31 -17.87 -12.84
CA VAL A 106 -7.96 -17.96 -12.27
C VAL A 106 -7.07 -18.73 -13.24
N LYS A 107 -5.90 -18.18 -13.59
CA LYS A 107 -4.91 -18.84 -14.45
C LYS A 107 -3.62 -19.01 -13.68
N TRP A 108 -3.10 -20.22 -13.65
CA TRP A 108 -1.73 -20.51 -13.22
C TRP A 108 -0.83 -20.71 -14.44
N ALA A 109 0.37 -20.14 -14.39
CA ALA A 109 1.31 -20.15 -15.50
C ALA A 109 2.72 -20.53 -15.03
N ASP A 110 3.12 -21.77 -15.30
CA ASP A 110 4.49 -22.29 -15.20
C ASP A 110 5.28 -21.98 -16.49
N ASN A 111 6.10 -20.93 -16.48
CA ASN A 111 6.90 -20.52 -17.63
C ASN A 111 8.21 -21.28 -17.75
N ASP A 112 8.85 -21.63 -16.63
CA ASP A 112 10.15 -22.30 -16.62
C ASP A 112 10.07 -23.84 -16.63
N ARG A 113 8.86 -24.38 -16.46
CA ARG A 113 8.50 -25.80 -16.51
C ARG A 113 9.08 -26.62 -15.37
N ASP A 114 9.25 -26.01 -14.20
CA ASP A 114 9.70 -26.70 -12.99
C ASP A 114 8.56 -27.46 -12.27
N GLY A 115 7.31 -27.29 -12.72
CA GLY A 115 6.12 -27.89 -12.13
C GLY A 115 5.48 -27.03 -11.04
N ARG A 116 5.82 -25.74 -10.96
CA ARG A 116 5.21 -24.72 -10.10
C ARG A 116 4.77 -23.54 -10.95
N ALA A 117 3.72 -22.86 -10.52
CA ALA A 117 3.30 -21.65 -11.21
C ALA A 117 4.26 -20.51 -10.87
N ASP A 118 4.71 -19.78 -11.90
CA ASP A 118 5.50 -18.54 -11.76
C ASP A 118 4.60 -17.31 -11.62
N LEU A 119 3.34 -17.48 -11.98
CA LEU A 119 2.34 -16.42 -12.05
C LEU A 119 0.95 -16.98 -11.81
N GLU A 120 0.16 -16.22 -11.06
CA GLU A 120 -1.28 -16.42 -10.93
C GLU A 120 -2.04 -15.15 -11.34
N ALA A 121 -2.94 -15.29 -12.30
CA ALA A 121 -3.79 -14.18 -12.77
C ALA A 121 -5.26 -14.39 -12.36
N PHE A 122 -5.83 -13.37 -11.73
CA PHE A 122 -7.24 -13.30 -11.36
C PHE A 122 -7.99 -12.31 -12.25
N VAL A 123 -9.12 -12.78 -12.77
CA VAL A 123 -10.07 -11.99 -13.55
C VAL A 123 -11.43 -12.04 -12.90
N THR A 124 -11.91 -10.89 -12.42
CA THR A 124 -13.29 -10.74 -11.92
C THR A 124 -14.00 -9.62 -12.67
N GLN A 125 -15.31 -9.75 -12.82
CA GLN A 125 -16.11 -8.86 -13.67
C GLN A 125 -17.35 -8.35 -12.94
N SER A 126 -17.60 -7.05 -13.00
CA SER A 126 -18.81 -6.45 -12.43
C SER A 126 -20.07 -6.80 -13.24
N PRO A 127 -21.27 -6.76 -12.62
CA PRO A 127 -22.55 -7.01 -13.30
C PRO A 127 -22.85 -5.99 -14.40
N GLU A 128 -22.43 -4.75 -14.19
CA GLU A 128 -22.56 -3.65 -15.15
C GLU A 128 -21.21 -2.96 -15.34
N TRP A 129 -21.02 -2.40 -16.53
CA TRP A 129 -19.80 -1.68 -16.90
C TRP A 129 -20.14 -0.34 -17.57
N GLY A 130 -19.42 0.71 -17.20
CA GLY A 130 -19.48 2.03 -17.82
C GLY A 130 -18.97 3.15 -16.91
N PRO A 131 -18.95 4.42 -17.38
CA PRO A 131 -18.32 5.55 -16.67
C PRO A 131 -18.87 5.79 -15.26
N THR A 132 -20.15 5.47 -15.04
CA THR A 132 -20.85 5.61 -13.75
C THR A 132 -21.32 4.28 -13.16
N LYS A 133 -20.92 3.16 -13.78
CA LYS A 133 -21.43 1.81 -13.50
C LYS A 133 -20.27 0.84 -13.41
N TRP A 134 -19.57 0.87 -12.28
CA TRP A 134 -18.51 -0.09 -11.98
C TRP A 134 -18.28 -0.13 -10.46
N ASN A 135 -17.84 -1.28 -9.94
CA ASN A 135 -17.49 -1.45 -8.53
C ASN A 135 -16.04 -1.93 -8.41
N ALA A 136 -15.22 -1.17 -7.67
CA ALA A 136 -13.82 -1.50 -7.42
C ALA A 136 -13.61 -2.77 -6.62
N ALA A 137 -14.60 -3.17 -5.82
CA ALA A 137 -14.57 -4.41 -5.08
C ALA A 137 -14.94 -5.64 -5.93
N GLU A 138 -15.46 -5.46 -7.16
CA GLU A 138 -15.99 -6.56 -7.98
C GLU A 138 -15.24 -6.78 -9.29
N SER A 139 -14.40 -5.82 -9.71
CA SER A 139 -13.68 -5.89 -10.99
C SER A 139 -12.18 -5.81 -10.81
N HIS A 140 -11.49 -6.89 -11.16
CA HIS A 140 -10.06 -7.02 -10.98
C HIS A 140 -9.40 -7.64 -12.21
N TRP A 141 -8.28 -7.04 -12.61
CA TRP A 141 -7.21 -7.68 -13.34
C TRP A 141 -5.98 -7.61 -12.45
N MET A 142 -5.73 -8.71 -11.75
CA MET A 142 -4.66 -8.83 -10.76
C MET A 142 -3.75 -10.00 -11.11
N ILE A 143 -2.46 -9.78 -10.97
CA ILE A 143 -1.42 -10.73 -11.34
C ILE A 143 -0.41 -10.78 -10.19
N TYR A 144 -0.21 -11.96 -9.62
CA TYR A 144 0.86 -12.23 -8.67
C TYR A 144 1.99 -12.93 -9.41
N ILE A 145 3.23 -12.56 -9.10
CA ILE A 145 4.43 -13.05 -9.78
C ILE A 145 5.40 -13.53 -8.70
N ASP A 146 5.71 -14.82 -8.73
CA ASP A 146 6.65 -15.47 -7.81
C ASP A 146 8.09 -15.18 -8.28
N VAL A 147 8.65 -14.06 -7.81
CA VAL A 147 9.98 -13.60 -8.23
C VAL A 147 11.12 -14.27 -7.47
N ASP A 148 10.86 -14.82 -6.29
CA ASP A 148 11.87 -15.48 -5.44
C ASP A 148 11.75 -17.01 -5.38
N LYS A 149 10.73 -17.58 -6.05
CA LYS A 149 10.50 -19.02 -6.26
C LYS A 149 10.12 -19.77 -4.99
N ASP A 150 9.46 -19.09 -4.05
CA ASP A 150 8.98 -19.70 -2.81
C ASP A 150 7.66 -20.48 -3.00
N GLY A 151 6.96 -20.26 -4.12
CA GLY A 151 5.70 -20.91 -4.50
C GLY A 151 4.45 -20.25 -3.91
N VAL A 152 4.56 -19.06 -3.32
CA VAL A 152 3.45 -18.26 -2.81
C VAL A 152 2.97 -17.32 -3.92
N LEU A 153 1.65 -17.21 -4.09
CA LEU A 153 1.00 -16.38 -5.11
C LEU A 153 -0.23 -15.71 -4.48
N GLY A 154 -1.30 -15.50 -5.24
CA GLY A 154 -2.53 -14.92 -4.71
C GLY A 154 -3.29 -15.89 -3.79
N TRP A 155 -4.30 -15.35 -3.12
CA TRP A 155 -5.17 -16.12 -2.25
C TRP A 155 -6.65 -15.97 -2.61
N LEU A 156 -7.38 -17.08 -2.52
CA LEU A 156 -8.83 -17.14 -2.60
C LEU A 156 -9.34 -18.12 -1.54
N ASP A 157 -10.34 -17.73 -0.74
CA ASP A 157 -11.00 -18.67 0.16
C ASP A 157 -11.85 -19.62 -0.68
N TRP A 158 -11.33 -20.83 -0.89
CA TRP A 158 -11.98 -21.88 -1.70
C TRP A 158 -13.34 -22.32 -1.17
N THR A 159 -13.75 -21.90 0.03
CA THR A 159 -15.09 -22.18 0.57
C THR A 159 -16.13 -21.11 0.24
N LYS A 160 -15.68 -19.88 -0.05
CA LYS A 160 -16.56 -18.71 -0.32
C LYS A 160 -16.49 -18.26 -1.76
N PHE A 161 -15.31 -18.34 -2.38
CA PHE A 161 -14.99 -17.79 -3.69
C PHE A 161 -15.23 -16.28 -3.73
N ASP A 162 -14.70 -15.53 -2.76
CA ASP A 162 -14.90 -14.08 -2.67
C ASP A 162 -13.61 -13.29 -2.82
N PHE A 163 -13.07 -13.30 -4.04
CA PHE A 163 -11.77 -12.71 -4.36
C PHE A 163 -11.60 -11.29 -3.83
N GLY A 164 -12.61 -10.41 -3.96
CA GLY A 164 -12.52 -9.02 -3.52
C GLY A 164 -12.48 -8.80 -2.00
N ASN A 165 -12.55 -9.84 -1.19
CA ASN A 165 -12.21 -9.76 0.23
C ASN A 165 -11.00 -10.67 0.54
N ASP A 166 -10.92 -11.82 -0.14
CA ASP A 166 -9.91 -12.85 0.13
C ASP A 166 -8.51 -12.46 -0.37
N ASN A 167 -8.36 -11.65 -1.41
CA ASN A 167 -7.06 -11.17 -1.87
C ASN A 167 -6.40 -10.14 -0.94
N TRP A 168 -7.08 -9.82 0.17
CA TRP A 168 -6.57 -9.12 1.34
C TRP A 168 -6.77 -9.97 2.60
N GLY A 169 -6.83 -11.29 2.45
CA GLY A 169 -6.95 -12.22 3.56
C GLY A 169 -5.65 -12.27 4.35
N TYR A 170 -5.77 -12.21 5.67
CA TYR A 170 -4.68 -12.42 6.60
C TYR A 170 -5.17 -13.21 7.82
N THR A 171 -4.26 -13.83 8.54
CA THR A 171 -4.50 -14.37 9.89
C THR A 171 -3.79 -13.52 10.95
N GLY A 172 -4.16 -13.67 12.22
CA GLY A 172 -3.46 -12.98 13.32
C GLY A 172 -3.37 -11.46 13.13
N LEU A 173 -2.20 -10.91 13.47
CA LEU A 173 -1.79 -9.55 13.15
C LEU A 173 -1.00 -9.66 11.84
N THR A 174 -1.62 -9.28 10.72
CA THR A 174 -0.94 -9.13 9.40
C THR A 174 -0.20 -10.36 8.84
N ASP A 175 -0.57 -11.59 9.21
CA ASP A 175 -0.09 -12.80 8.50
C ASP A 175 -0.82 -12.94 7.17
N TRP A 176 -0.38 -12.20 6.16
CA TRP A 176 -1.01 -12.19 4.84
C TRP A 176 -0.99 -13.57 4.17
N LEU A 177 -2.13 -13.92 3.57
CA LEU A 177 -2.31 -15.16 2.83
C LEU A 177 -1.82 -15.08 1.37
N PRO A 178 -1.99 -13.94 0.66
CA PRO A 178 -1.28 -13.71 -0.60
C PRO A 178 0.21 -13.41 -0.38
N ASP A 179 1.03 -13.69 -1.40
CA ASP A 179 1.86 -12.77 -2.21
C ASP A 179 2.61 -11.56 -1.61
N TYR A 180 2.67 -11.39 -0.31
CA TYR A 180 2.73 -10.08 0.34
C TYR A 180 3.93 -9.93 1.29
N ASN A 181 4.86 -10.87 1.33
CA ASN A 181 6.08 -10.76 2.14
C ASN A 181 7.27 -11.33 1.37
N GLY A 182 8.47 -11.18 1.89
CA GLY A 182 9.65 -11.69 1.21
C GLY A 182 10.01 -10.83 0.00
N ASN A 183 10.43 -11.48 -1.08
CA ASN A 183 10.62 -10.81 -2.36
C ASN A 183 9.46 -11.15 -3.29
N SER A 184 8.48 -10.24 -3.37
CA SER A 184 7.27 -10.48 -4.16
C SER A 184 6.91 -9.31 -5.08
N ILE A 185 6.11 -9.62 -6.11
CA ILE A 185 5.51 -8.63 -7.00
C ILE A 185 4.04 -8.97 -7.24
N PHE A 186 3.20 -7.93 -7.19
CA PHE A 186 1.89 -8.01 -7.85
C PHE A 186 1.57 -6.77 -8.68
N LEU A 187 0.74 -6.99 -9.69
CA LEU A 187 0.18 -5.97 -10.57
C LEU A 187 -1.33 -5.91 -10.35
N LYS A 188 -1.91 -4.71 -10.28
CA LYS A 188 -3.33 -4.55 -9.97
C LYS A 188 -3.97 -3.36 -10.67
N VAL A 189 -5.12 -3.62 -11.25
CA VAL A 189 -6.08 -2.60 -11.65
C VAL A 189 -7.48 -3.04 -11.27
N HIS A 190 -8.22 -2.13 -10.62
CA HIS A 190 -9.64 -2.32 -10.31
C HIS A 190 -10.49 -2.11 -11.58
N ARG A 191 -10.19 -2.84 -12.64
CA ARG A 191 -10.84 -2.75 -13.95
C ARG A 191 -10.84 -4.15 -14.56
N PRO A 192 -11.92 -4.59 -15.20
CA PRO A 192 -11.93 -5.90 -15.83
C PRO A 192 -11.10 -5.85 -17.13
N PRO A 193 -10.40 -6.92 -17.53
CA PRO A 193 -9.45 -6.88 -18.65
C PRO A 193 -10.05 -6.38 -19.96
N GLN A 194 -11.33 -6.64 -20.26
CA GLN A 194 -12.00 -6.18 -21.48
C GLN A 194 -12.09 -4.65 -21.62
N SER A 195 -11.95 -3.93 -20.52
CA SER A 195 -11.89 -2.47 -20.51
C SER A 195 -10.50 -1.93 -20.87
N LEU A 196 -9.46 -2.74 -20.79
CA LEU A 196 -8.09 -2.36 -21.14
C LEU A 196 -7.90 -2.53 -22.66
N PRO A 197 -7.55 -1.47 -23.41
CA PRO A 197 -7.12 -1.61 -24.79
C PRO A 197 -5.86 -2.46 -24.94
N ASP A 198 -4.98 -2.39 -23.94
CA ASP A 198 -3.75 -3.17 -23.85
C ASP A 198 -3.69 -3.83 -22.45
N PRO A 199 -4.05 -5.13 -22.31
CA PRO A 199 -4.08 -5.81 -21.01
C PRO A 199 -2.69 -6.14 -20.46
N ARG A 200 -1.60 -5.78 -21.17
CA ARG A 200 -0.22 -5.88 -20.68
C ARG A 200 0.14 -4.77 -19.69
N LEU A 201 -0.67 -3.70 -19.63
CA LEU A 201 -0.48 -2.53 -18.78
C LEU A 201 -1.28 -2.66 -17.48
N ASN A 202 -0.84 -1.96 -16.44
CA ASN A 202 -1.50 -1.98 -15.14
C ASN A 202 -1.47 -0.63 -14.41
N TRP A 203 -2.34 -0.45 -13.40
CA TRP A 203 -2.34 0.77 -12.56
C TRP A 203 -1.24 0.70 -11.50
N GLU A 204 -1.33 -0.28 -10.60
CA GLU A 204 -0.23 -0.63 -9.71
C GLU A 204 0.72 -1.52 -10.49
N ASN A 205 1.92 -1.01 -10.78
CA ASN A 205 2.74 -1.57 -11.84
C ASN A 205 4.26 -1.41 -11.62
N PRO A 206 4.83 -2.09 -10.61
CA PRO A 206 4.19 -3.02 -9.68
C PRO A 206 3.95 -2.42 -8.29
N PHE A 207 3.33 -3.21 -7.42
CA PHE A 207 3.67 -3.20 -6.00
C PHE A 207 4.70 -4.32 -5.76
N ALA A 208 5.88 -3.96 -5.26
CA ALA A 208 7.02 -4.83 -5.03
C ALA A 208 7.47 -4.82 -3.56
N PHE A 209 7.89 -5.97 -3.05
CA PHE A 209 8.35 -6.18 -1.67
C PHE A 209 9.76 -6.72 -1.68
N PHE A 210 10.58 -6.33 -0.70
CA PHE A 210 12.01 -6.62 -0.67
C PHE A 210 12.41 -7.17 0.69
N ASP A 211 12.95 -8.40 0.67
CA ASP A 211 13.58 -9.08 1.79
C ASP A 211 15.09 -9.02 1.58
N PHE A 212 15.73 -8.09 2.29
CA PHE A 212 17.15 -7.80 2.24
C PHE A 212 17.96 -8.70 3.18
N ASP A 213 17.38 -9.18 4.27
CA ASP A 213 18.09 -10.00 5.27
C ASP A 213 17.85 -11.53 5.14
N ASN A 214 16.90 -11.92 4.30
CA ASN A 214 16.46 -13.27 3.94
C ASN A 214 15.79 -14.03 5.09
N ASP A 215 15.03 -13.35 5.95
CA ASP A 215 14.25 -13.98 7.01
C ASP A 215 12.82 -14.38 6.59
N GLY A 216 12.40 -13.99 5.38
CA GLY A 216 11.08 -14.27 4.80
C GLY A 216 10.00 -13.23 5.14
N VAL A 217 10.40 -12.05 5.60
CA VAL A 217 9.57 -10.84 5.78
C VAL A 217 10.21 -9.69 4.98
N SER A 218 9.46 -8.61 4.77
CA SER A 218 9.88 -7.52 3.88
C SER A 218 10.33 -6.29 4.66
N GLU A 219 11.59 -5.90 4.51
CA GLU A 219 12.13 -4.68 5.11
C GLU A 219 11.81 -3.41 4.32
N MET A 220 11.41 -3.56 3.06
CA MET A 220 11.06 -2.45 2.19
C MET A 220 9.95 -2.85 1.23
N ALA A 221 9.10 -1.91 0.86
CA ALA A 221 8.16 -2.09 -0.23
C ALA A 221 8.05 -0.85 -1.11
N MET A 222 7.68 -1.05 -2.37
CA MET A 222 7.54 -0.01 -3.37
C MET A 222 6.27 -0.17 -4.17
N ARG A 223 5.47 0.90 -4.24
CA ARG A 223 4.26 0.94 -5.06
C ARG A 223 4.43 1.97 -6.16
N TRP A 224 4.43 1.50 -7.40
CA TRP A 224 4.50 2.33 -8.61
C TRP A 224 3.12 2.47 -9.24
N LEU A 225 2.73 3.70 -9.58
CA LEU A 225 1.43 4.00 -10.16
C LEU A 225 1.52 4.59 -11.57
N ASP A 226 0.76 4.02 -12.50
CA ASP A 226 0.27 4.66 -13.72
C ASP A 226 -1.20 5.06 -13.48
N PRO A 227 -1.48 6.31 -13.04
CA PRO A 227 -2.79 6.69 -12.56
C PRO A 227 -3.90 6.42 -13.57
N VAL A 228 -4.93 5.73 -13.10
CA VAL A 228 -6.09 5.36 -13.91
C VAL A 228 -6.86 6.61 -14.32
N PRO A 229 -6.95 6.94 -15.63
CA PRO A 229 -7.79 8.04 -16.06
C PRO A 229 -9.29 7.67 -15.91
N PRO A 230 -10.18 8.67 -15.97
CA PRO A 230 -11.61 8.42 -16.15
C PRO A 230 -11.89 7.51 -17.35
N LEU A 231 -12.97 6.73 -17.28
CA LEU A 231 -13.38 5.89 -18.40
C LEU A 231 -13.78 6.73 -19.61
N GLU A 232 -13.26 6.37 -20.78
CA GLU A 232 -13.62 6.95 -22.07
C GLU A 232 -14.15 5.85 -22.99
N ASN A 233 -15.41 5.93 -23.41
CA ASN A 233 -16.08 4.90 -24.24
C ASN A 233 -15.90 3.49 -23.68
N ASP A 234 -16.11 3.33 -22.36
CA ASP A 234 -15.98 2.06 -21.63
C ASP A 234 -14.55 1.48 -21.62
N LYS A 235 -13.54 2.29 -21.96
CA LYS A 235 -12.12 1.91 -21.94
C LYS A 235 -11.33 2.65 -20.87
N THR A 236 -10.36 1.95 -20.31
CA THR A 236 -9.34 2.50 -19.41
C THR A 236 -8.02 2.64 -20.18
N ASN A 237 -7.67 3.88 -20.52
CA ASN A 237 -6.49 4.20 -21.33
C ASN A 237 -5.28 4.53 -20.44
N LEU A 238 -4.63 3.51 -19.87
CA LEU A 238 -3.39 3.69 -19.10
C LEU A 238 -2.30 4.36 -19.96
N THR A 239 -1.53 5.25 -19.36
CA THR A 239 -0.59 6.11 -20.10
C THR A 239 0.64 5.32 -20.54
N GLY A 240 1.07 4.34 -19.76
CA GLY A 240 2.36 3.68 -19.91
C GLY A 240 3.51 4.43 -19.24
N VAL A 241 3.20 5.35 -18.32
CA VAL A 241 4.18 6.15 -17.57
C VAL A 241 3.87 6.06 -16.08
N LEU A 242 4.85 5.66 -15.30
CA LEU A 242 4.78 5.67 -13.84
C LEU A 242 5.09 7.09 -13.35
N ASN A 243 4.09 7.81 -12.85
CA ASN A 243 4.24 9.23 -12.49
C ASN A 243 3.98 9.52 -10.99
N GLU A 244 3.74 8.47 -10.22
CA GLU A 244 3.63 8.48 -8.77
C GLU A 244 4.21 7.18 -8.24
N ALA A 245 5.00 7.28 -7.18
CA ALA A 245 5.56 6.12 -6.52
C ALA A 245 5.74 6.38 -5.02
N PHE A 246 5.73 5.28 -4.28
CA PHE A 246 5.95 5.23 -2.85
C PHE A 246 7.06 4.23 -2.58
N VAL A 247 7.99 4.56 -1.68
CA VAL A 247 8.96 3.63 -1.11
C VAL A 247 8.86 3.70 0.40
N THR A 248 8.74 2.55 1.06
CA THR A 248 8.54 2.44 2.50
C THR A 248 9.60 1.54 3.11
N PHE A 249 10.02 1.81 4.35
CA PHE A 249 11.14 1.17 5.01
C PHE A 249 10.77 0.78 6.44
N ASP A 250 11.10 -0.46 6.82
CA ASP A 250 11.19 -0.93 8.20
C ASP A 250 12.61 -0.62 8.68
N LEU A 251 12.79 0.51 9.34
CA LEU A 251 14.07 1.01 9.80
C LEU A 251 14.62 0.26 11.01
N ASP A 252 13.77 -0.39 11.79
CA ASP A 252 14.15 -0.99 13.07
C ASP A 252 14.23 -2.54 13.01
N ASN A 253 13.73 -3.10 11.90
CA ASN A 253 13.77 -4.50 11.49
C ASN A 253 12.96 -5.41 12.43
N ASP A 254 11.76 -4.99 12.78
CA ASP A 254 10.86 -5.72 13.68
C ASP A 254 9.59 -6.27 13.02
N SER A 255 9.43 -6.05 11.71
CA SER A 255 8.45 -6.76 10.90
C SER A 255 8.70 -8.26 11.00
N THR A 256 7.73 -9.01 11.54
CA THR A 256 7.83 -10.47 11.66
C THR A 256 6.48 -11.17 11.47
N LYS A 257 6.49 -12.48 11.19
CA LYS A 257 5.27 -13.29 11.18
C LYS A 257 4.62 -13.30 12.57
N GLY A 258 3.35 -12.92 12.64
CA GLY A 258 2.58 -12.74 13.86
C GLY A 258 2.83 -11.42 14.60
N ASN A 259 3.67 -10.54 14.04
CA ASN A 259 3.78 -9.13 14.40
C ASN A 259 3.22 -8.25 13.28
N GLU A 260 3.13 -6.95 13.53
CA GLU A 260 2.67 -5.98 12.56
C GLU A 260 3.62 -5.93 11.35
N THR A 261 3.08 -5.81 10.12
CA THR A 261 3.88 -5.37 8.97
C THR A 261 4.09 -3.89 9.14
N ASP A 262 5.21 -3.56 9.79
CA ASP A 262 5.50 -2.22 10.27
C ASP A 262 6.58 -1.59 9.42
N TYR A 263 6.28 -0.40 8.91
CA TYR A 263 7.24 0.38 8.17
C TYR A 263 7.31 1.76 8.82
N ASP A 264 8.41 2.07 9.50
CA ASP A 264 8.58 3.33 10.24
C ASP A 264 8.43 4.56 9.34
N MET A 265 8.83 4.48 8.07
CA MET A 265 8.78 5.64 7.20
C MET A 265 8.53 5.33 5.74
N SER A 266 8.01 6.34 5.04
CA SER A 266 7.81 6.25 3.60
C SER A 266 8.17 7.57 2.89
N LEU A 267 8.73 7.47 1.68
CA LEU A 267 8.88 8.58 0.72
C LEU A 267 7.93 8.45 -0.46
N ARG A 268 7.31 9.56 -0.86
CA ARG A 268 6.42 9.66 -2.02
C ARG A 268 6.96 10.64 -3.05
N GLY A 269 7.22 10.14 -4.25
CA GLY A 269 7.59 10.94 -5.42
C GLY A 269 6.41 11.09 -6.38
N VAL A 270 6.05 12.32 -6.77
CA VAL A 270 4.94 12.58 -7.71
C VAL A 270 5.27 13.63 -8.76
N GLY A 271 4.69 13.41 -9.94
CA GLY A 271 4.76 14.31 -11.08
C GLY A 271 6.12 14.26 -11.77
N GLY A 272 6.40 15.28 -12.59
CA GLY A 272 7.60 15.29 -13.42
C GLY A 272 7.42 14.49 -14.70
N ASP A 273 8.53 14.00 -15.25
CA ASP A 273 8.52 13.20 -16.48
C ASP A 273 8.04 11.76 -16.22
N GLY A 274 8.24 11.27 -14.99
CA GLY A 274 7.93 9.89 -14.61
C GLY A 274 8.77 8.89 -15.39
N ILE A 275 8.41 7.61 -15.30
CA ILE A 275 9.14 6.52 -15.95
C ILE A 275 8.26 5.82 -16.98
N PRO A 276 8.57 5.94 -18.28
CA PRO A 276 7.93 5.14 -19.32
C PRO A 276 8.26 3.66 -19.12
N TYR A 277 7.23 2.82 -18.92
CA TYR A 277 7.43 1.39 -18.65
C TYR A 277 7.02 0.48 -19.80
N ARG A 278 6.45 1.01 -20.90
CA ARG A 278 6.03 0.20 -22.07
C ARG A 278 7.17 -0.57 -22.74
N SER A 279 8.42 -0.16 -22.51
CA SER A 279 9.62 -0.87 -22.98
C SER A 279 10.15 -1.91 -21.99
N MET A 280 9.62 -1.96 -20.76
CA MET A 280 10.00 -2.89 -19.71
C MET A 280 9.19 -4.17 -19.84
N VAL A 281 9.43 -4.90 -20.93
CA VAL A 281 8.68 -6.09 -21.32
C VAL A 281 9.25 -7.33 -20.63
N HIS A 282 8.39 -8.09 -19.96
CA HIS A 282 8.68 -9.35 -19.29
C HIS A 282 7.89 -10.47 -19.96
N SER A 283 8.54 -11.58 -20.29
CA SER A 283 7.91 -12.66 -21.06
C SER A 283 7.26 -13.70 -20.14
N TYR A 284 5.99 -13.99 -20.39
CA TYR A 284 5.18 -15.01 -19.74
C TYR A 284 4.44 -15.87 -20.78
N PRO A 285 5.14 -16.72 -21.54
CA PRO A 285 4.51 -17.50 -22.60
C PRO A 285 3.39 -18.44 -22.11
N ALA A 286 3.44 -18.93 -20.87
CA ALA A 286 2.39 -19.77 -20.29
C ALA A 286 1.13 -18.99 -19.88
N LEU A 287 1.19 -17.65 -19.83
CA LEU A 287 0.01 -16.79 -19.63
C LEU A 287 -0.93 -16.82 -20.85
N LYS A 288 -0.37 -17.06 -22.04
CA LYS A 288 -1.14 -17.14 -23.27
C LYS A 288 -2.01 -18.38 -23.27
N GLY A 289 -3.32 -18.16 -23.33
CA GLY A 289 -4.29 -19.24 -23.29
C GLY A 289 -4.26 -20.11 -24.55
N ASP A 290 -4.55 -21.40 -24.38
CA ASP A 290 -4.68 -22.30 -25.51
C ASP A 290 -5.92 -21.92 -26.36
N PRO A 291 -5.77 -21.71 -27.69
CA PRO A 291 -6.87 -21.36 -28.57
C PRO A 291 -8.04 -22.36 -28.57
N ARG A 292 -7.81 -23.63 -28.21
CA ARG A 292 -8.84 -24.67 -28.11
C ARG A 292 -9.95 -24.29 -27.12
N PHE A 293 -9.63 -23.48 -26.10
CA PHE A 293 -10.59 -23.04 -25.09
C PHE A 293 -11.16 -21.64 -25.33
N ASN A 294 -10.87 -20.98 -26.46
CA ASN A 294 -11.35 -19.61 -26.70
C ASN A 294 -12.87 -19.47 -26.58
N ASP A 295 -13.63 -20.49 -27.03
CA ASP A 295 -15.09 -20.52 -26.95
C ASP A 295 -15.63 -20.72 -25.52
N CYS A 296 -14.76 -20.97 -24.53
CA CYS A 296 -15.10 -21.01 -23.10
C CYS A 296 -15.14 -19.61 -22.45
N PHE A 297 -14.77 -18.55 -23.18
CA PHE A 297 -14.68 -17.19 -22.66
C PHE A 297 -15.58 -16.23 -23.44
N GLN A 298 -16.27 -15.36 -22.72
CA GLN A 298 -16.87 -14.17 -23.28
C GLN A 298 -15.81 -13.12 -23.62
N TRP A 299 -14.80 -12.99 -22.77
CA TRP A 299 -13.74 -12.00 -22.89
C TRP A 299 -12.36 -12.66 -22.71
N ASN A 300 -11.63 -12.80 -23.82
CA ASN A 300 -10.36 -13.52 -23.85
C ASN A 300 -9.15 -12.65 -24.21
N ASN A 301 -9.26 -11.31 -24.16
CA ASN A 301 -8.18 -10.41 -24.56
C ASN A 301 -6.92 -10.58 -23.68
N TRP A 302 -7.11 -10.81 -22.37
CA TRP A 302 -6.02 -11.13 -21.44
C TRP A 302 -5.37 -12.50 -21.69
N ARG A 303 -6.04 -13.41 -22.41
CA ARG A 303 -5.46 -14.71 -22.81
C ARG A 303 -4.62 -14.61 -24.08
N GLN A 304 -4.66 -13.47 -24.79
CA GLN A 304 -3.92 -13.29 -26.03
C GLN A 304 -2.48 -12.78 -25.82
N ILE A 305 -2.13 -12.42 -24.60
CA ILE A 305 -0.81 -11.89 -24.24
C ILE A 305 0.10 -12.99 -23.69
N ASP A 306 1.37 -12.91 -24.03
CA ASP A 306 2.48 -13.74 -23.55
C ASP A 306 3.57 -12.88 -22.91
N GLU A 307 3.24 -11.65 -22.55
CA GLU A 307 4.14 -10.68 -21.96
C GLU A 307 3.37 -9.66 -21.10
N LEU A 308 4.07 -9.08 -20.13
CA LEU A 308 3.59 -8.00 -19.26
C LEU A 308 4.60 -6.85 -19.28
N MET A 309 4.13 -5.62 -19.04
CA MET A 309 4.97 -4.43 -19.02
C MET A 309 4.94 -3.80 -17.64
N TYR A 310 6.03 -3.88 -16.88
CA TYR A 310 6.08 -3.34 -15.50
C TYR A 310 7.51 -3.01 -15.07
N MET A 311 7.66 -2.13 -14.07
CA MET A 311 8.96 -1.80 -13.49
C MET A 311 9.61 -3.05 -12.87
N PRO A 312 10.81 -3.47 -13.31
CA PRO A 312 11.49 -4.63 -12.74
C PRO A 312 11.76 -4.49 -11.24
N HIS A 313 11.62 -5.59 -10.49
CA HIS A 313 11.88 -5.64 -9.05
C HIS A 313 13.24 -5.02 -8.70
N GLU A 314 14.28 -5.52 -9.36
CA GLU A 314 15.68 -5.19 -9.10
C GLU A 314 16.07 -3.76 -9.50
N LYS A 315 15.23 -3.07 -10.27
CA LYS A 315 15.45 -1.69 -10.72
C LYS A 315 14.57 -0.69 -10.00
N SER A 316 13.57 -1.15 -9.24
CA SER A 316 12.55 -0.29 -8.66
C SER A 316 13.17 0.80 -7.79
N TYR A 317 14.08 0.43 -6.88
CA TYR A 317 14.69 1.37 -5.95
C TYR A 317 15.49 2.48 -6.66
N ASP A 318 16.42 2.10 -7.53
CA ASP A 318 17.22 3.06 -8.31
C ASP A 318 16.36 3.94 -9.23
N SER A 319 15.29 3.37 -9.76
CA SER A 319 14.36 4.08 -10.63
C SER A 319 13.62 5.18 -9.87
N PHE A 320 13.25 4.96 -8.60
CA PHE A 320 12.58 5.98 -7.79
C PHE A 320 13.40 7.26 -7.69
N PHE A 321 14.69 7.18 -7.41
CA PHE A 321 15.54 8.37 -7.27
C PHE A 321 15.95 9.01 -8.60
N SER A 322 15.67 8.36 -9.74
CA SER A 322 15.99 8.87 -11.08
C SER A 322 14.77 9.31 -11.91
N ALA A 323 13.55 9.17 -11.37
CA ALA A 323 12.29 9.46 -12.06
C ALA A 323 12.01 10.96 -12.33
N GLY A 324 12.81 11.86 -11.76
CA GLY A 324 12.66 13.31 -11.99
C GLY A 324 11.37 13.90 -11.39
N TRP A 325 11.01 13.49 -10.17
CA TRP A 325 9.81 13.95 -9.48
C TRP A 325 9.72 15.47 -9.34
N LYS A 326 8.48 15.99 -9.33
CA LYS A 326 8.20 17.40 -9.02
C LYS A 326 8.12 17.67 -7.53
N THR A 327 7.62 16.72 -6.77
CA THR A 327 7.46 16.81 -5.32
C THR A 327 7.98 15.55 -4.68
N MET A 328 8.53 15.68 -3.48
CA MET A 328 8.93 14.57 -2.63
C MET A 328 8.34 14.77 -1.24
N TYR A 329 7.58 13.82 -0.73
CA TYR A 329 7.00 13.89 0.62
C TYR A 329 7.51 12.76 1.49
N LEU A 330 7.65 13.03 2.78
CA LEU A 330 8.00 12.06 3.81
C LEU A 330 6.81 11.88 4.75
N VAL A 331 6.54 10.64 5.13
CA VAL A 331 5.75 10.29 6.30
C VAL A 331 6.58 9.40 7.21
N PHE A 332 6.48 9.66 8.50
CA PHE A 332 7.09 8.88 9.56
C PHE A 332 6.00 8.44 10.53
N ASP A 333 5.95 7.14 10.84
CA ASP A 333 5.14 6.56 11.93
C ASP A 333 5.77 6.95 13.26
N GLU A 334 5.16 7.90 13.97
CA GLU A 334 5.77 8.41 15.21
C GLU A 334 5.26 7.70 16.46
N ASP A 335 4.19 6.93 16.34
CA ASP A 335 3.52 6.23 17.45
C ASP A 335 3.49 4.70 17.29
N ASP A 336 4.08 4.18 16.21
CA ASP A 336 4.47 2.77 16.05
C ASP A 336 3.24 1.85 16.10
N ASP A 337 2.20 2.28 15.38
CA ASP A 337 0.84 1.76 15.58
C ASP A 337 0.10 1.46 14.28
N ASP A 338 0.74 1.71 13.14
CA ASP A 338 0.17 1.45 11.84
C ASP A 338 0.48 0.04 11.34
N HIS A 339 -0.58 -0.74 11.12
CA HIS A 339 -0.49 -2.06 10.50
C HIS A 339 -0.47 -1.93 8.95
N ARG A 340 0.61 -1.35 8.37
CA ARG A 340 0.68 -0.65 7.05
C ARG A 340 0.55 -1.46 5.77
N TRP A 341 -0.07 -2.64 5.78
CA TRP A 341 -0.12 -3.49 4.58
C TRP A 341 -0.67 -2.83 3.28
N GLU A 342 -1.85 -2.20 3.30
CA GLU A 342 -2.41 -1.48 2.13
C GLU A 342 -1.93 0.00 2.06
N ARG A 343 -1.04 0.45 2.95
CA ARG A 343 -0.90 1.88 3.30
C ARG A 343 0.52 2.43 3.15
N VAL A 344 1.18 2.09 2.04
CA VAL A 344 2.11 3.04 1.40
C VAL A 344 1.44 4.38 1.05
N GLU A 345 0.12 4.53 1.24
CA GLU A 345 -0.65 5.75 1.07
C GLU A 345 -0.44 6.69 2.27
N MET A 346 0.27 7.79 2.03
CA MET A 346 0.78 8.73 3.03
C MET A 346 -0.22 9.82 3.44
N TYR A 347 0.20 10.73 4.32
CA TYR A 347 -0.29 12.09 4.32
C TYR A 347 -0.21 12.75 2.96
N TYR A 348 -1.25 13.51 2.63
CA TYR A 348 -1.18 14.46 1.54
C TYR A 348 -1.73 15.79 2.01
N PRO A 349 -1.02 16.90 1.78
CA PRO A 349 -1.54 18.21 2.12
C PRO A 349 -2.60 18.67 1.11
N MET A 350 -3.07 17.79 0.23
CA MET A 350 -3.95 18.06 -0.90
C MET A 350 -5.34 17.46 -0.67
N HIS A 351 -6.37 18.09 -1.23
CA HIS A 351 -7.71 17.53 -1.17
C HIS A 351 -7.85 16.34 -2.14
N GLY A 352 -7.80 15.10 -1.64
CA GLY A 352 -7.88 13.90 -2.50
C GLY A 352 -6.53 13.52 -3.14
N PHE A 353 -6.57 12.66 -4.15
CA PHE A 353 -5.40 12.20 -4.92
C PHE A 353 -4.83 13.29 -5.85
N GLY A 354 -4.37 14.42 -5.29
CA GLY A 354 -3.73 15.52 -6.05
C GLY A 354 -4.58 16.78 -6.26
N GLY A 355 -5.53 17.08 -5.37
CA GLY A 355 -6.29 18.35 -5.41
C GLY A 355 -5.52 19.56 -4.90
N VAL A 356 -6.17 20.73 -4.82
CA VAL A 356 -5.56 21.93 -4.23
C VAL A 356 -5.21 21.66 -2.76
N LYS A 357 -4.09 22.24 -2.30
CA LYS A 357 -3.70 22.25 -0.89
C LYS A 357 -4.72 23.04 -0.08
N ASP A 358 -5.68 22.34 0.50
CA ASP A 358 -6.81 22.90 1.25
C ASP A 358 -7.17 22.05 2.46
N ILE A 359 -6.16 21.79 3.31
CA ILE A 359 -6.30 21.04 4.55
C ILE A 359 -6.42 21.95 5.79
N ASP A 360 -6.85 21.36 6.90
CA ASP A 360 -6.81 21.91 8.26
C ASP A 360 -6.13 20.89 9.19
N ILE A 361 -4.90 21.17 9.61
CA ILE A 361 -4.09 20.26 10.45
C ILE A 361 -4.72 19.95 11.82
N TYR A 362 -5.78 20.67 12.21
CA TYR A 362 -6.53 20.44 13.45
C TYR A 362 -7.85 19.69 13.22
N SER A 363 -8.08 19.23 11.99
CA SER A 363 -9.27 18.46 11.61
C SER A 363 -8.93 16.97 11.61
N VAL A 364 -9.82 16.16 12.19
CA VAL A 364 -9.79 14.68 12.04
C VAL A 364 -10.68 14.22 10.88
N LYS A 365 -11.20 15.16 10.07
CA LYS A 365 -12.13 14.84 8.98
C LYS A 365 -11.38 14.34 7.76
N ARG A 366 -11.99 13.35 7.10
CA ARG A 366 -11.43 12.66 5.94
C ARG A 366 -11.86 13.26 4.62
N TRP A 367 -11.12 12.96 3.57
CA TRP A 367 -11.42 13.40 2.21
C TRP A 367 -12.68 12.78 1.67
N ARG A 368 -13.53 13.60 1.07
CA ARG A 368 -14.74 13.10 0.43
C ARG A 368 -14.39 12.28 -0.81
N ARG A 369 -14.78 11.00 -0.83
CA ARG A 369 -14.69 10.11 -2.01
C ARG A 369 -16.03 9.44 -2.26
N SER A 370 -16.48 9.39 -3.52
CA SER A 370 -17.80 8.90 -3.91
C SER A 370 -18.10 7.45 -3.51
N ASN A 371 -17.05 6.64 -3.29
CA ASN A 371 -17.16 5.20 -3.05
C ASN A 371 -16.93 4.83 -1.57
N TYR A 372 -16.55 5.78 -0.71
CA TYR A 372 -16.32 5.59 0.72
C TYR A 372 -17.21 6.56 1.48
N ALA A 373 -18.53 6.36 1.36
CA ALA A 373 -19.51 7.27 1.90
C ALA A 373 -19.99 6.82 3.28
N GLU A 374 -19.09 6.55 4.24
CA GLU A 374 -19.50 6.15 5.58
C GLU A 374 -18.43 6.56 6.62
N GLN A 375 -18.82 7.52 7.49
CA GLN A 375 -18.15 8.04 8.70
C GLN A 375 -16.94 9.01 8.53
N ALA A 376 -17.07 10.18 9.18
CA ALA A 376 -16.06 11.23 9.36
C ALA A 376 -15.50 11.95 8.11
N MET A 377 -16.19 11.91 6.97
CA MET A 377 -15.81 12.68 5.77
C MET A 377 -16.13 14.18 5.92
N VAL A 378 -15.36 15.05 5.25
CA VAL A 378 -15.67 16.47 5.15
C VAL A 378 -17.01 16.72 4.45
N ALA A 379 -17.80 17.64 5.01
CA ALA A 379 -18.95 18.20 4.33
C ALA A 379 -18.51 19.23 3.27
N GLU A 380 -19.45 19.66 2.43
CA GLU A 380 -19.19 20.74 1.48
C GLU A 380 -18.74 22.01 2.22
N GLY A 381 -17.59 22.56 1.81
CA GLY A 381 -17.00 23.76 2.43
C GLY A 381 -16.14 23.50 3.67
N GLU A 382 -15.98 22.25 4.11
CA GLU A 382 -15.07 21.88 5.18
C GLU A 382 -13.71 21.43 4.63
N LYS A 383 -12.66 21.66 5.42
CA LYS A 383 -11.30 21.23 5.09
C LYS A 383 -10.96 19.92 5.80
N PRO A 384 -10.36 18.95 5.09
CA PRO A 384 -9.95 17.71 5.73
C PRO A 384 -8.69 17.90 6.56
N GLY A 385 -8.46 16.94 7.45
CA GLY A 385 -7.21 16.77 8.18
C GLY A 385 -6.03 16.44 7.29
N LEU A 386 -4.83 16.60 7.85
CA LEU A 386 -3.62 16.04 7.26
C LEU A 386 -3.69 14.50 7.22
N SER A 387 -4.17 13.90 8.31
CA SER A 387 -4.56 12.48 8.44
C SER A 387 -5.90 12.14 7.78
N GLY A 388 -6.37 12.99 6.87
CA GLY A 388 -7.69 12.86 6.26
C GLY A 388 -7.79 11.78 5.16
N HIS A 389 -6.73 11.03 4.87
CA HIS A 389 -6.79 10.02 3.80
C HIS A 389 -7.66 8.83 4.24
N PRO A 390 -8.72 8.46 3.50
CA PRO A 390 -9.69 7.45 3.95
C PRO A 390 -9.13 6.02 3.98
N GLN A 391 -8.00 5.78 3.33
CA GLN A 391 -7.34 4.48 3.33
C GLN A 391 -6.01 4.52 4.11
N ALA A 392 -5.56 5.68 4.63
CA ALA A 392 -4.35 5.76 5.45
C ALA A 392 -4.75 5.83 6.92
N ASP A 393 -4.07 5.04 7.76
CA ASP A 393 -3.97 5.39 9.16
C ASP A 393 -2.67 6.14 9.22
N SER A 394 -2.79 7.28 9.81
CA SER A 394 -1.80 8.33 9.74
C SER A 394 -2.09 9.37 10.80
N LEU A 395 -3.13 9.22 11.60
CA LEU A 395 -3.18 9.96 12.84
C LEU A 395 -2.02 9.45 13.69
N GLY A 396 -1.29 10.32 14.38
CA GLY A 396 -0.06 9.90 15.03
C GLY A 396 1.19 10.17 14.19
N ASP A 397 1.11 10.03 12.87
CA ASP A 397 2.25 10.29 11.97
C ASP A 397 2.77 11.74 11.92
N ARG A 398 4.00 11.88 11.44
CA ARG A 398 4.58 13.15 10.99
C ARG A 398 4.74 13.18 9.47
N GLY A 399 4.27 14.28 8.85
CA GLY A 399 4.43 14.56 7.43
C GLY A 399 5.35 15.73 7.14
N GLU A 400 6.20 15.60 6.14
CA GLU A 400 7.07 16.67 5.64
C GLU A 400 7.02 16.76 4.13
N PHE A 401 6.99 17.99 3.61
CA PHE A 401 6.61 18.26 2.23
C PHE A 401 7.68 19.11 1.55
N ASP A 402 8.45 18.50 0.63
CA ASP A 402 9.32 19.17 -0.34
C ASP A 402 8.52 19.33 -1.65
N GLU A 403 7.96 20.53 -1.81
CA GLU A 403 7.00 20.87 -2.88
C GLU A 403 7.68 21.14 -4.23
N ASP A 404 9.01 21.24 -4.27
CA ASP A 404 9.77 21.41 -5.50
C ASP A 404 10.85 20.33 -5.74
N ASN A 405 10.91 19.32 -4.85
CA ASN A 405 11.88 18.24 -4.85
C ASN A 405 13.34 18.75 -4.81
N SER A 406 13.59 19.90 -4.18
CA SER A 406 14.93 20.48 -4.03
C SER A 406 15.88 19.58 -3.24
N GLY A 407 15.36 18.81 -2.27
CA GLY A 407 16.13 17.87 -1.47
C GLY A 407 16.48 16.57 -2.18
N ASN A 408 15.76 16.23 -3.26
CA ASN A 408 15.93 14.99 -4.02
C ASN A 408 15.84 13.73 -3.15
N GLY A 409 14.89 13.70 -2.21
CA GLY A 409 14.64 12.55 -1.33
C GLY A 409 15.74 12.26 -0.30
N LYS A 410 16.67 13.19 -0.08
CA LYS A 410 17.68 13.08 0.98
C LYS A 410 17.08 13.37 2.34
N LEU A 411 17.64 12.75 3.37
CA LEU A 411 17.24 12.95 4.75
C LEU A 411 18.31 13.69 5.55
N TYR A 412 17.96 14.17 6.73
CA TYR A 412 18.91 14.62 7.75
C TYR A 412 18.38 14.29 9.15
N VAL A 413 19.28 14.25 10.14
CA VAL A 413 18.91 14.06 11.55
C VAL A 413 18.73 15.42 12.21
N GLY A 414 17.56 15.65 12.80
CA GLY A 414 17.23 16.89 13.50
C GLY A 414 18.16 17.13 14.68
N VAL A 415 18.52 18.40 14.88
CA VAL A 415 19.55 18.78 15.87
C VAL A 415 19.06 18.56 17.30
N PHE A 416 17.78 18.82 17.59
CA PHE A 416 17.21 18.75 18.94
C PHE A 416 16.36 17.49 19.18
N ASP A 417 15.51 17.13 18.23
CA ASP A 417 14.60 15.98 18.38
C ASP A 417 15.29 14.64 18.11
N ARG A 418 16.36 14.62 17.31
CA ARG A 418 17.02 13.42 16.78
C ARG A 418 16.14 12.60 15.83
N LYS A 419 15.16 13.25 15.19
CA LYS A 419 14.27 12.61 14.22
C LYS A 419 14.84 12.69 12.80
N LEU A 420 14.39 11.79 11.92
CA LEU A 420 14.70 11.88 10.50
C LEU A 420 13.76 12.90 9.85
N HIS A 421 14.35 13.87 9.16
CA HIS A 421 13.65 14.92 8.41
C HIS A 421 13.99 14.85 6.93
N LEU A 422 13.06 15.29 6.09
CA LEU A 422 13.21 15.41 4.65
C LEU A 422 13.95 16.71 4.33
N ALA A 423 15.11 16.60 3.70
CA ALA A 423 15.81 17.75 3.15
C ALA A 423 14.97 18.40 2.04
N GLY A 424 15.01 19.72 1.93
CA GLY A 424 14.22 20.47 0.95
C GLY A 424 12.76 20.72 1.35
N ALA A 425 12.27 20.11 2.43
CA ALA A 425 10.91 20.33 2.88
C ALA A 425 10.69 21.79 3.33
N GLU A 426 9.71 22.48 2.75
CA GLU A 426 9.40 23.85 3.16
C GLU A 426 8.66 23.87 4.51
N TRP A 427 7.94 22.79 4.82
CA TRP A 427 7.20 22.66 6.07
C TRP A 427 6.83 21.19 6.36
N GLY A 428 6.45 20.95 7.61
CA GLY A 428 5.89 19.66 8.05
C GLY A 428 4.95 19.84 9.23
N ALA A 429 4.21 18.78 9.56
CA ALA A 429 3.38 18.74 10.75
C ALA A 429 3.24 17.32 11.29
N TRP A 430 3.11 17.22 12.60
CA TRP A 430 2.86 16.01 13.37
C TRP A 430 1.58 16.21 14.17
N THR A 431 0.53 15.43 13.86
CA THR A 431 -0.70 15.38 14.67
C THR A 431 -0.58 14.25 15.66
N VAL A 432 -0.16 14.58 16.88
CA VAL A 432 0.36 13.61 17.85
C VAL A 432 -0.77 12.74 18.45
N ASP A 433 -0.58 11.43 18.42
CA ASP A 433 -1.32 10.45 19.23
C ASP A 433 -0.34 9.73 20.17
N LYS A 434 -0.12 10.29 21.36
CA LYS A 434 1.03 9.92 22.23
C LYS A 434 1.03 8.48 22.72
N ASN A 435 -0.14 7.84 22.77
CA ASN A 435 -0.26 6.48 23.25
C ASN A 435 -0.89 5.58 22.18
N ALA A 436 -0.89 6.03 20.91
CA ALA A 436 -1.46 5.28 19.80
C ALA A 436 -2.90 4.79 20.15
N GLU A 437 -3.72 5.71 20.67
CA GLU A 437 -5.04 5.40 21.23
C GLU A 437 -6.11 5.28 20.15
N PHE A 438 -5.86 5.84 18.96
CA PHE A 438 -6.85 6.03 17.92
C PHE A 438 -6.51 5.27 16.63
N HIS A 439 -7.49 5.18 15.74
CA HIS A 439 -7.32 4.70 14.37
C HIS A 439 -7.80 5.77 13.39
N GLY A 440 -6.97 6.12 12.42
CA GLY A 440 -7.25 7.11 11.38
C GLY A 440 -7.90 6.54 10.12
N GLY A 441 -7.82 5.23 9.90
CA GLY A 441 -8.28 4.55 8.69
C GLY A 441 -9.72 4.04 8.64
N VAL A 442 -10.14 3.53 7.46
CA VAL A 442 -11.49 2.95 7.25
C VAL A 442 -11.45 1.45 6.91
N LYS A 443 -10.29 0.90 6.51
CA LYS A 443 -10.19 -0.44 5.91
C LYS A 443 -9.51 -1.51 6.78
N THR A 444 -8.69 -1.17 7.77
CA THR A 444 -8.12 -2.19 8.65
C THR A 444 -9.00 -2.41 9.88
N PRO A 445 -9.20 -3.65 10.35
CA PRO A 445 -9.90 -3.94 11.59
C PRO A 445 -9.06 -3.54 12.79
N SER A 446 -8.93 -2.24 13.04
CA SER A 446 -8.37 -1.77 14.30
C SER A 446 -9.47 -1.79 15.37
N PRO A 447 -9.21 -2.35 16.57
CA PRO A 447 -10.12 -2.22 17.71
C PRO A 447 -10.11 -0.80 18.29
N LYS A 448 -9.18 0.06 17.87
CA LYS A 448 -9.03 1.43 18.38
C LYS A 448 -10.16 2.33 17.85
N PRO A 449 -10.69 3.25 18.68
CA PRO A 449 -11.71 4.19 18.27
C PRO A 449 -11.17 5.22 17.26
N LEU A 450 -12.07 5.85 16.50
CA LEU A 450 -11.71 7.02 15.71
C LEU A 450 -11.47 8.23 16.63
N ALA A 451 -10.42 9.01 16.36
CA ALA A 451 -10.21 10.27 17.07
C ALA A 451 -11.35 11.26 16.82
N THR A 452 -11.70 12.01 17.87
CA THR A 452 -12.76 13.03 17.81
C THR A 452 -12.22 14.45 17.66
N ARG A 453 -10.91 14.63 17.89
CA ARG A 453 -10.16 15.88 17.77
C ARG A 453 -8.67 15.56 17.61
N VAL A 454 -7.91 16.53 17.11
CA VAL A 454 -6.44 16.52 17.20
C VAL A 454 -6.05 17.00 18.60
N GLU A 455 -5.21 16.25 19.31
CA GLU A 455 -4.86 16.54 20.71
C GLU A 455 -3.64 17.44 20.87
N GLU A 456 -2.66 17.32 19.98
CA GLU A 456 -1.46 18.13 19.95
C GLU A 456 -0.98 18.25 18.51
N VAL A 457 -0.43 19.41 18.17
CA VAL A 457 0.18 19.67 16.87
C VAL A 457 1.59 20.19 17.06
N VAL A 458 2.54 19.52 16.42
CA VAL A 458 3.89 20.06 16.19
C VAL A 458 3.98 20.46 14.73
N LYS A 459 4.38 21.70 14.46
CA LYS A 459 4.55 22.21 13.10
C LYS A 459 5.98 22.64 12.89
N TYR A 460 6.55 22.23 11.76
CA TYR A 460 7.89 22.56 11.32
C TYR A 460 7.83 23.49 10.11
N THR A 461 8.80 24.40 9.97
CA THR A 461 8.88 25.33 8.82
C THR A 461 10.33 25.68 8.54
N ASP A 462 10.73 25.62 7.26
CA ASP A 462 11.93 26.25 6.74
C ASP A 462 11.59 27.70 6.38
N THR A 463 12.14 28.64 7.14
CA THR A 463 11.83 30.07 7.05
C THR A 463 12.86 30.85 6.23
N ASP A 464 14.07 30.32 6.07
CA ASP A 464 15.13 30.94 5.26
C ASP A 464 15.35 30.27 3.89
N ASN A 465 14.61 29.19 3.62
CA ASN A 465 14.61 28.38 2.39
C ASN A 465 15.98 27.79 2.08
N ASN A 466 16.69 27.31 3.11
CA ASN A 466 17.99 26.67 2.96
C ASN A 466 17.90 25.13 2.81
N GLY A 467 16.68 24.58 2.88
CA GLY A 467 16.39 23.15 2.76
C GLY A 467 16.38 22.39 4.09
N PHE A 468 16.42 23.10 5.23
CA PHE A 468 16.35 22.53 6.58
C PHE A 468 15.25 23.23 7.38
N LEU A 469 14.42 22.44 8.06
CA LEU A 469 13.39 22.96 8.95
C LEU A 469 14.03 23.63 10.16
N ASP A 470 13.89 24.96 10.26
CA ASP A 470 14.55 25.76 11.30
C ASP A 470 13.61 26.24 12.42
N THR A 471 12.30 26.25 12.17
CA THR A 471 11.30 26.76 13.11
C THR A 471 10.32 25.67 13.49
N VAL A 472 10.10 25.51 14.80
CA VAL A 472 9.12 24.59 15.36
C VAL A 472 8.09 25.34 16.21
N GLU A 473 6.82 25.04 15.97
CA GLU A 473 5.65 25.57 16.68
C GLU A 473 4.92 24.40 17.35
N TYR A 474 4.57 24.55 18.62
CA TYR A 474 3.81 23.58 19.38
C TYR A 474 2.49 24.18 19.82
N ASP A 475 1.41 23.44 19.57
CA ASP A 475 0.12 23.56 20.21
C ASP A 475 -0.07 22.27 21.03
N TYR A 476 0.08 22.38 22.35
CA TYR A 476 0.14 21.22 23.25
C TYR A 476 -1.23 20.64 23.61
N ASP A 477 -2.33 21.30 23.25
CA ASP A 477 -3.70 20.87 23.60
C ASP A 477 -4.71 20.87 22.43
N GLY A 478 -4.26 21.24 21.23
CA GLY A 478 -5.02 21.26 19.99
C GLY A 478 -6.03 22.41 19.91
N ASP A 479 -5.91 23.43 20.76
CA ASP A 479 -6.85 24.56 20.82
C ASP A 479 -6.64 25.63 19.73
N ARG A 480 -5.69 25.37 18.83
CA ARG A 480 -5.22 26.21 17.71
C ARG A 480 -4.38 27.41 18.16
N LYS A 481 -3.88 27.43 19.40
CA LYS A 481 -2.95 28.46 19.88
C LYS A 481 -1.56 27.86 20.08
N VAL A 482 -0.58 28.58 19.54
CA VAL A 482 0.82 28.21 19.72
C VAL A 482 1.26 28.50 21.16
N ASP A 483 1.56 27.45 21.92
CA ASP A 483 2.10 27.50 23.29
C ASP A 483 3.60 27.81 23.32
N LEU A 484 4.31 27.33 22.31
CA LEU A 484 5.74 27.50 22.14
C LEU A 484 6.08 27.63 20.66
N LYS A 485 6.86 28.67 20.34
CA LYS A 485 7.54 28.80 19.06
C LYS A 485 9.02 28.97 19.31
N VAL A 486 9.84 28.21 18.61
CA VAL A 486 11.31 28.35 18.63
C VAL A 486 11.83 28.34 17.21
N SER A 487 12.70 29.29 16.88
CA SER A 487 13.51 29.26 15.67
C SER A 487 14.96 28.96 16.05
N LEU A 488 15.56 27.97 15.42
CA LEU A 488 16.98 27.66 15.58
C LEU A 488 17.85 28.86 15.17
N LEU A 489 17.39 29.64 14.19
CA LEU A 489 18.08 30.83 13.68
C LEU A 489 18.25 31.94 14.74
N ASP A 490 17.46 31.93 15.82
CA ASP A 490 17.65 32.82 16.97
C ASP A 490 18.98 32.57 17.69
N TYR A 491 19.59 31.40 17.49
CA TYR A 491 20.82 30.96 18.15
C TYR A 491 22.06 30.99 17.24
N LYS A 492 21.95 31.57 16.04
CA LYS A 492 23.09 31.74 15.15
C LYS A 492 24.23 32.52 15.83
N SER A 493 25.44 32.12 15.51
CA SER A 493 26.66 32.75 16.01
C SER A 493 27.68 32.91 14.88
N ALA A 494 28.77 33.63 15.15
CA ALA A 494 29.87 33.72 14.19
C ALA A 494 30.53 32.35 13.92
N GLN A 495 30.45 31.42 14.86
CA GLN A 495 31.00 30.06 14.76
C GLN A 495 30.02 29.08 14.13
N ASN A 496 28.72 29.30 14.31
CA ASN A 496 27.64 28.50 13.73
C ASN A 496 26.54 29.41 13.17
N PRO A 497 26.67 29.88 11.92
CA PRO A 497 25.71 30.79 11.31
C PRO A 497 24.39 30.12 10.91
N HIS A 498 24.37 28.79 10.77
CA HIS A 498 23.21 27.97 10.36
C HIS A 498 23.01 26.82 11.35
N PRO A 499 22.45 27.09 12.53
CA PRO A 499 22.33 26.10 13.62
C PRO A 499 21.35 24.94 13.33
N ASP A 500 20.53 25.09 12.31
CA ASP A 500 19.58 24.14 11.74
C ASP A 500 20.21 23.17 10.73
N VAL A 501 21.27 23.58 10.03
CA VAL A 501 21.89 22.78 8.96
C VAL A 501 22.58 21.54 9.54
N ALA A 502 22.19 20.38 9.02
CA ALA A 502 22.72 19.08 9.39
C ALA A 502 23.41 18.37 8.21
N THR A 503 24.09 17.25 8.50
CA THR A 503 24.68 16.42 7.45
C THR A 503 23.57 15.70 6.70
N LEU A 504 23.55 15.85 5.37
CA LEU A 504 22.62 15.15 4.50
C LEU A 504 22.97 13.66 4.40
N ILE A 505 21.95 12.84 4.40
CA ILE A 505 21.97 11.41 4.18
C ILE A 505 21.48 11.18 2.76
N ASP A 506 22.34 10.57 1.94
CA ASP A 506 21.98 10.17 0.59
C ASP A 506 21.17 8.86 0.66
N THR A 507 19.85 9.00 0.85
CA THR A 507 18.91 7.88 0.99
C THR A 507 19.14 6.83 -0.10
N HIS A 508 19.25 7.27 -1.36
CA HIS A 508 19.52 6.39 -2.50
C HIS A 508 20.82 5.60 -2.33
N GLY A 509 21.90 6.27 -1.95
CA GLY A 509 23.22 5.65 -1.82
C GLY A 509 23.35 4.70 -0.63
N VAL A 510 22.65 4.97 0.48
CA VAL A 510 22.73 4.13 1.69
C VAL A 510 21.79 2.93 1.66
N GLY A 511 20.67 3.01 0.93
CA GLY A 511 19.66 1.95 0.86
C GLY A 511 19.02 1.65 2.22
N TRP A 512 18.15 0.63 2.25
CA TRP A 512 17.51 0.17 3.49
C TRP A 512 18.54 -0.13 4.60
N LYS A 513 19.54 -0.95 4.31
CA LYS A 513 20.54 -1.36 5.31
C LYS A 513 21.26 -0.18 5.96
N GLY A 514 21.66 0.81 5.18
CA GLY A 514 22.32 1.99 5.72
C GLY A 514 21.37 2.89 6.51
N LEU A 515 20.08 2.92 6.16
CA LEU A 515 19.04 3.58 6.96
C LEU A 515 18.80 2.84 8.28
N ASN A 516 18.72 1.51 8.29
CA ASN A 516 18.58 0.70 9.51
C ASN A 516 19.76 0.90 10.49
N GLU A 517 21.00 0.86 9.97
CA GLU A 517 22.20 1.13 10.77
C GLU A 517 22.20 2.56 11.35
N LEU A 518 21.75 3.54 10.56
CA LEU A 518 21.61 4.92 10.99
C LEU A 518 20.51 5.07 12.05
N PHE A 519 19.34 4.49 11.83
CA PHE A 519 18.18 4.54 12.71
C PHE A 519 18.55 3.97 14.09
N THR A 520 19.13 2.76 14.09
CA THR A 520 19.69 2.15 15.30
C THR A 520 20.63 3.09 16.06
N LYS A 521 21.52 3.80 15.34
CA LYS A 521 22.47 4.73 15.97
C LYS A 521 21.76 5.94 16.57
N ILE A 522 20.83 6.57 15.86
CA ILE A 522 20.12 7.77 16.35
C ILE A 522 19.19 7.43 17.51
N SER A 523 18.50 6.29 17.48
CA SER A 523 17.59 5.83 18.54
C SER A 523 18.36 5.57 19.83
N ASN A 524 19.49 4.87 19.73
CA ASN A 524 20.38 4.64 20.88
C ASN A 524 20.96 5.94 21.45
N GLN A 525 21.39 6.87 20.59
CA GLN A 525 21.89 8.16 21.03
C GLN A 525 20.81 8.98 21.71
N SER A 526 19.63 9.11 21.07
CA SER A 526 18.49 9.88 21.58
C SER A 526 18.03 9.36 22.94
N PHE A 527 17.93 8.03 23.10
CA PHE A 527 17.57 7.43 24.37
C PHE A 527 18.62 7.68 25.46
N GLN A 528 19.92 7.59 25.15
CA GLN A 528 20.97 7.87 26.13
C GLN A 528 20.99 9.33 26.56
N GLU A 529 20.81 10.26 25.62
CA GLU A 529 20.63 11.70 25.89
C GLU A 529 19.39 11.93 26.78
N GLY A 530 18.26 11.29 26.44
CA GLY A 530 17.02 11.32 27.22
C GLY A 530 17.20 10.80 28.64
N LEU A 531 17.93 9.70 28.84
CA LEU A 531 18.25 9.16 30.17
C LEU A 531 19.12 10.11 31.01
N ASP A 532 20.02 10.86 30.40
CA ASP A 532 20.84 11.85 31.11
C ASP A 532 20.00 13.04 31.57
N VAL A 533 19.10 13.52 30.71
CA VAL A 533 18.08 14.53 31.05
C VAL A 533 17.16 14.02 32.16
N TYR A 534 16.67 12.79 32.04
CA TYR A 534 15.85 12.11 33.04
C TYR A 534 16.52 12.05 34.41
N ARG A 535 17.76 11.55 34.50
CA ARG A 535 18.51 11.46 35.76
C ARG A 535 18.71 12.83 36.41
N ALA A 536 18.93 13.88 35.60
CA ALA A 536 19.08 15.24 36.10
C ALA A 536 17.76 15.78 36.67
N ALA A 537 16.63 15.59 35.97
CA ALA A 537 15.30 16.00 36.41
C ALA A 537 14.80 15.20 37.61
N TRP A 538 15.05 13.88 37.64
CA TRP A 538 14.68 12.97 38.73
C TRP A 538 15.26 13.44 40.07
N ARG A 539 16.55 13.82 40.10
CA ARG A 539 17.21 14.37 41.29
C ARG A 539 16.56 15.65 41.82
N LYS A 540 15.79 16.35 40.99
CA LYS A 540 15.07 17.58 41.32
C LYS A 540 13.59 17.35 41.64
N GLY A 541 13.11 16.10 41.56
CA GLY A 541 11.68 15.81 41.66
C GLY A 541 10.86 16.43 40.52
N LEU A 542 11.47 16.57 39.32
CA LEU A 542 10.86 17.17 38.14
C LEU A 542 10.45 16.12 37.09
N THR A 543 10.10 14.92 37.56
CA THR A 543 9.51 13.85 36.73
C THR A 543 8.11 13.52 37.22
N THR A 544 7.36 12.78 36.42
CA THR A 544 6.03 12.23 36.71
C THR A 544 6.04 10.72 36.48
N PRO A 545 5.08 9.95 37.02
CA PRO A 545 5.01 8.51 36.75
C PRO A 545 5.02 8.14 35.26
N GLU A 546 4.39 8.96 34.42
CA GLU A 546 4.42 8.84 32.96
C GLU A 546 5.83 9.02 32.39
N ILE A 547 6.56 10.05 32.82
CA ILE A 547 7.97 10.26 32.43
C ILE A 547 8.85 9.10 32.91
N ASP A 548 8.57 8.57 34.11
CA ASP A 548 9.36 7.48 34.70
C ASP A 548 9.21 6.17 33.93
N GLN A 549 8.05 5.92 33.31
CA GLN A 549 7.82 4.74 32.46
C GLN A 549 8.71 4.76 31.21
N LEU A 550 8.84 5.94 30.57
CA LEU A 550 9.66 6.13 29.37
C LEU A 550 11.16 5.89 29.61
N ALA A 551 11.63 5.89 30.87
CA ALA A 551 13.02 5.58 31.19
C ALA A 551 13.40 4.10 30.97
N SER A 552 12.46 3.27 30.52
CA SER A 552 12.68 1.87 30.16
C SER A 552 12.34 1.64 28.69
N ALA A 553 13.34 1.34 27.85
CA ALA A 553 13.18 0.99 26.44
C ALA A 553 14.12 -0.18 26.10
N SER A 554 13.60 -1.19 25.41
CA SER A 554 14.30 -2.42 25.06
C SER A 554 14.53 -2.58 23.55
N ALA A 555 13.50 -2.34 22.73
CA ALA A 555 13.57 -2.37 21.26
C ALA A 555 14.18 -1.08 20.68
N ILE A 556 14.44 -1.06 19.37
CA ILE A 556 15.01 0.12 18.70
C ILE A 556 13.95 1.21 18.52
N GLY A 557 12.73 0.87 18.06
CA GLY A 557 11.56 1.74 18.01
C GLY A 557 11.24 2.36 19.38
N GLU A 558 11.16 1.54 20.44
CA GLU A 558 10.96 2.05 21.81
C GLU A 558 12.04 3.08 22.22
N ARG A 559 13.31 2.89 21.82
CA ARG A 559 14.40 3.84 22.13
C ARG A 559 14.27 5.13 21.32
N TYR A 560 13.79 5.04 20.09
CA TYR A 560 13.48 6.20 19.25
C TYR A 560 12.40 7.06 19.91
N ASP A 561 11.25 6.45 20.21
CA ASP A 561 10.09 7.12 20.81
C ASP A 561 10.41 7.67 22.22
N HIS A 562 10.85 6.80 23.13
CA HIS A 562 11.09 7.18 24.52
C HIS A 562 12.21 8.23 24.62
N GLY A 563 13.23 8.14 23.75
CA GLY A 563 14.31 9.12 23.70
C GLY A 563 13.79 10.53 23.45
N TYR A 564 12.89 10.69 22.47
CA TYR A 564 12.24 11.97 22.21
C TYR A 564 11.35 12.41 23.38
N TRP A 565 10.42 11.55 23.84
CA TRP A 565 9.45 11.96 24.85
C TRP A 565 10.04 12.22 26.22
N LEU A 566 11.11 11.53 26.62
CA LEU A 566 11.85 11.86 27.83
C LEU A 566 12.35 13.31 27.78
N LYS A 567 13.01 13.69 26.68
CA LYS A 567 13.53 15.04 26.48
C LYS A 567 12.40 16.07 26.50
N GLU A 568 11.35 15.83 25.72
CA GLU A 568 10.27 16.81 25.53
C GLU A 568 9.37 16.97 26.77
N LYS A 569 8.92 15.88 27.40
CA LYS A 569 8.06 15.97 28.59
C LYS A 569 8.80 16.60 29.77
N ILE A 570 10.09 16.30 29.95
CA ILE A 570 10.92 16.94 30.99
C ILE A 570 11.12 18.42 30.68
N PHE A 571 11.38 18.78 29.42
CA PHE A 571 11.51 20.17 29.01
C PHE A 571 10.24 20.98 29.34
N ARG A 572 9.05 20.42 29.04
CA ARG A 572 7.76 21.03 29.40
C ARG A 572 7.60 21.20 30.90
N GLU A 573 7.93 20.17 31.69
CA GLU A 573 7.82 20.22 33.15
C GLU A 573 8.77 21.25 33.77
N ILE A 574 10.01 21.36 33.29
CA ILE A 574 10.97 22.38 33.71
C ILE A 574 10.44 23.77 33.41
N ARG A 575 9.93 24.01 32.20
CA ARG A 575 9.36 25.32 31.83
C ARG A 575 8.17 25.68 32.68
N ARG A 576 7.26 24.74 32.91
CA ARG A 576 6.10 24.92 33.81
C ARG A 576 6.57 25.33 35.20
N ARG A 577 7.55 24.61 35.76
CA ARG A 577 8.16 24.92 37.08
C ARG A 577 8.77 26.33 37.13
N LEU A 578 9.55 26.72 36.12
CA LEU A 578 10.18 28.04 36.08
C LEU A 578 9.15 29.16 35.97
N ARG A 579 8.10 28.97 35.15
CA ARG A 579 6.98 29.93 35.01
C ARG A 579 6.21 30.10 36.32
N ASP A 580 5.91 29.01 37.04
CA ASP A 580 5.23 29.06 38.35
C ASP A 580 6.00 29.91 39.37
N LEU A 581 7.32 29.86 39.32
CA LEU A 581 8.20 30.58 40.25
C LEU A 581 8.59 31.99 39.76
N LYS A 582 8.38 32.28 38.48
CA LYS A 582 8.91 33.49 37.81
C LYS A 582 8.48 34.79 38.49
N GLN A 583 7.25 34.88 38.98
CA GLN A 583 6.74 36.06 39.67
C GLN A 583 7.53 36.36 40.97
N SER A 584 7.99 35.30 41.65
CA SER A 584 8.75 35.42 42.90
C SER A 584 10.27 35.51 42.69
N GLN A 585 10.77 35.11 41.52
CA GLN A 585 12.21 35.01 41.22
C GLN A 585 12.50 35.40 39.75
N PRO A 586 12.60 36.71 39.44
CA PRO A 586 12.81 37.19 38.06
C PRO A 586 14.09 36.67 37.39
N ALA A 587 15.12 36.32 38.17
CA ALA A 587 16.38 35.77 37.66
C ALA A 587 16.20 34.43 36.90
N LEU A 588 15.09 33.71 37.15
CA LEU A 588 14.76 32.46 36.47
C LEU A 588 14.45 32.65 34.97
N GLU A 589 14.16 33.88 34.52
CA GLU A 589 13.95 34.13 33.09
C GLU A 589 15.19 33.86 32.25
N ASN A 590 16.38 34.22 32.73
CA ASN A 590 17.62 33.96 32.02
C ASN A 590 17.95 32.46 32.02
N LEU A 591 17.61 31.76 33.11
CA LEU A 591 17.77 30.31 33.18
C LEU A 591 16.84 29.60 32.19
N GLU A 592 15.56 30.02 32.08
CA GLU A 592 14.62 29.48 31.10
C GLU A 592 15.15 29.68 29.66
N LYS A 593 15.62 30.88 29.32
CA LYS A 593 16.18 31.17 27.99
C LYS A 593 17.40 30.31 27.66
N ASP A 594 18.32 30.12 28.60
CA ASP A 594 19.51 29.31 28.39
C ASP A 594 19.16 27.82 28.27
N LEU A 595 18.19 27.32 29.05
CA LEU A 595 17.69 25.95 28.94
C LEU A 595 16.99 25.70 27.60
N ILE A 596 16.17 26.64 27.11
CA ILE A 596 15.56 26.54 25.77
C ILE A 596 16.66 26.50 24.70
N ARG A 597 17.64 27.41 24.77
CA ARG A 597 18.77 27.42 23.82
C ARG A 597 19.51 26.08 23.81
N LEU A 598 19.89 25.56 24.98
CA LEU A 598 20.63 24.30 25.08
C LEU A 598 19.84 23.11 24.54
N TYR A 599 18.54 23.07 24.81
CA TYR A 599 17.65 22.02 24.31
C TYR A 599 17.56 22.04 22.78
N TYR A 600 17.23 23.20 22.20
CA TYR A 600 17.02 23.33 20.75
C TYR A 600 18.33 23.34 19.93
N LEU A 601 19.48 23.57 20.56
CA LEU A 601 20.79 23.31 19.93
C LEU A 601 21.27 21.85 20.09
N GLY A 602 20.46 20.97 20.70
CA GLY A 602 20.83 19.57 20.91
C GLY A 602 22.00 19.37 21.88
N GLU A 603 22.31 20.36 22.72
CA GLU A 603 23.40 20.33 23.69
C GLU A 603 22.99 19.59 24.97
N PHE A 604 22.46 18.36 24.85
CA PHE A 604 21.78 17.65 25.94
C PHE A 604 22.65 17.39 27.17
N GLU A 605 23.95 17.19 27.00
CA GLU A 605 24.88 17.04 28.12
C GLU A 605 24.97 18.35 28.96
N ALA A 606 25.06 19.49 28.28
CA ALA A 606 25.08 20.80 28.92
C ALA A 606 23.70 21.15 29.50
N TYR A 607 22.62 20.83 28.78
CA TYR A 607 21.25 20.95 29.25
C TYR A 607 21.04 20.17 30.56
N ALA A 608 21.41 18.89 30.60
CA ALA A 608 21.29 18.04 31.79
C ALA A 608 22.07 18.59 32.99
N ARG A 609 23.28 19.13 32.76
CA ARG A 609 24.02 19.84 33.83
C ARG A 609 23.27 21.08 34.31
N LYS A 610 22.70 21.86 33.39
CA LYS A 610 22.00 23.12 33.68
C LYS A 610 20.70 22.90 34.45
N ILE A 611 20.05 21.74 34.31
CA ILE A 611 18.89 21.35 35.14
C ILE A 611 19.21 21.39 36.65
N SER A 612 20.48 21.24 37.04
CA SER A 612 20.89 21.37 38.44
C SER A 612 20.63 22.76 39.06
N GLU A 613 20.45 23.80 38.24
CA GLU A 613 20.11 25.16 38.66
C GLU A 613 18.59 25.38 38.79
N VAL A 614 17.77 24.46 38.26
CA VAL A 614 16.30 24.54 38.37
C VAL A 614 15.87 24.26 39.81
N PRO A 615 14.99 25.09 40.39
CA PRO A 615 14.40 24.82 41.70
C PRO A 615 13.59 23.52 41.68
N GLY A 616 14.03 22.53 42.47
CA GLY A 616 13.32 21.25 42.61
C GLY A 616 11.95 21.40 43.27
N ARG A 617 11.18 20.30 43.28
CA ARG A 617 9.89 20.22 44.00
C ARG A 617 10.07 19.89 45.47
#